data_AF-A0A6J7LDR1-F1
#
_entry.id   AF-A0A6J7LDR1-F1
#
_cell.length_a   1.000
_cell.length_b   1.000
_cell.length_c   1.000
_cell.angle_alpha   90.00
_cell.angle_beta   90.00
_cell.angle_gamma   90.00
#
_symmetry.space_group_name_H-M   'P 1'
#
loop_
_entity.id
_entity.type
_entity.pdbx_description
1 polymer ?
#
loop_
_entity_poly.entity_id
_entity_poly.type
_entity_poly.pdbx_seq_one_letter_code
_entity_poly.pdbx_strand_id
1 'polypeptide(L)'
;MLAIWRPTFATGWRTEGLVFASIIPVALIVLATSAVASPSALHHVHGGNPCPKGQKANPELVSSDGHVHDSSACVPDIDDKGLALLTNGHHHAIRNDPLDPATQAELDRQLAITREVAAQFPTLADAAAAGYRRAGGYSPGLGVHYTHSGIAELNPAGTMTDDTLRHPQSLIYAGTEPNSPIAGFMYYSMSKIEPTGFPGTNDTWHYHSNVCVKFSAAGTDAPFGADRGDVTKEMCSAVGGVMLNTTQWMVHVWSVPGWENDSGGVFSEVNPKLGCSDGTYYRVSNEELISMPINICESGAPGDPTSDEYNQNG
;
A
#
# COMPACT_ATOMS: atom_id res chain seq x y z
N MET A 1 29.16 -46.25 56.11
CA MET A 1 28.82 -45.14 57.02
C MET A 1 28.10 -44.11 56.16
N LEU A 2 26.80 -43.88 56.31
CA LEU A 2 26.17 -43.01 57.32
C LEU A 2 26.90 -41.64 57.45
N ALA A 3 26.21 -40.49 57.43
CA ALA A 3 24.81 -40.26 57.78
C ALA A 3 24.08 -39.21 56.90
N ILE A 4 22.74 -39.22 57.04
CA ILE A 4 21.78 -38.26 56.49
C ILE A 4 21.71 -37.04 57.41
N TRP A 5 21.51 -35.82 56.87
CA TRP A 5 20.80 -34.79 57.62
C TRP A 5 19.93 -33.88 56.74
N ARG A 6 18.66 -33.74 57.12
CA ARG A 6 17.72 -32.72 56.68
C ARG A 6 17.34 -31.88 57.90
N PRO A 7 17.14 -30.56 57.75
CA PRO A 7 16.23 -29.82 58.60
C PRO A 7 14.93 -29.53 57.86
N THR A 8 13.81 -30.01 58.42
CA THR A 8 12.46 -29.54 58.12
C THR A 8 11.97 -28.70 59.30
N PHE A 9 11.45 -27.51 59.06
CA PHE A 9 10.40 -26.94 59.91
C PHE A 9 9.37 -26.24 59.03
N ALA A 10 8.11 -26.50 59.34
CA ALA A 10 6.94 -25.96 58.65
C ALA A 10 6.00 -25.34 59.68
N THR A 11 5.43 -24.19 59.35
CA THR A 11 4.16 -23.64 59.85
C THR A 11 3.75 -22.51 58.90
N GLY A 12 2.51 -22.36 58.46
CA GLY A 12 1.34 -23.24 58.58
C GLY A 12 0.06 -22.43 58.48
N TRP A 13 -0.75 -22.63 57.43
CA TRP A 13 -2.13 -22.14 57.38
C TRP A 13 -3.11 -23.20 56.84
N ARG A 14 -4.07 -23.49 57.71
CA ARG A 14 -5.34 -24.23 57.61
C ARG A 14 -6.20 -23.59 58.72
N THR A 15 -7.52 -23.47 58.66
CA THR A 15 -8.54 -24.08 57.79
C THR A 15 -9.84 -23.27 57.92
N GLU A 16 -10.63 -23.24 56.84
CA GLU A 16 -12.11 -23.33 56.78
C GLU A 16 -13.06 -22.44 57.63
N GLY A 17 -14.20 -22.12 57.01
CA GLY A 17 -15.39 -21.53 57.63
C GLY A 17 -16.53 -21.38 56.63
N LEU A 18 -17.34 -22.44 56.45
CA LEU A 18 -18.59 -22.40 55.69
C LEU A 18 -19.67 -21.54 56.38
N VAL A 19 -20.71 -21.12 55.64
CA VAL A 19 -22.12 -21.51 55.87
C VAL A 19 -23.04 -20.99 54.74
N PHE A 20 -24.03 -21.81 54.33
CA PHE A 20 -25.10 -21.50 53.37
C PHE A 20 -26.36 -20.94 54.06
N ALA A 21 -27.02 -19.95 53.45
CA ALA A 21 -28.48 -19.61 53.52
C ALA A 21 -28.73 -18.25 52.83
N SER A 22 -29.89 -17.85 52.27
CA SER A 22 -31.10 -18.57 51.81
C SER A 22 -32.00 -17.59 51.01
N ILE A 23 -32.70 -18.11 49.98
CA ILE A 23 -34.10 -17.82 49.58
C ILE A 23 -34.55 -16.35 49.23
N ILE A 24 -35.02 -16.23 47.98
CA ILE A 24 -35.77 -15.15 47.25
C ILE A 24 -37.29 -15.20 47.64
N PRO A 25 -38.17 -14.12 47.66
CA PRO A 25 -38.34 -13.03 46.66
C PRO A 25 -38.88 -11.62 47.15
N VAL A 26 -39.24 -10.74 46.18
CA VAL A 26 -40.23 -9.60 46.16
C VAL A 26 -39.88 -8.22 46.76
N ALA A 27 -39.80 -7.18 45.90
CA ALA A 27 -40.74 -6.03 45.88
C ALA A 27 -40.53 -5.07 44.68
N LEU A 28 -41.64 -4.64 44.06
CA LEU A 28 -41.67 -3.58 43.04
C LEU A 28 -41.64 -2.20 43.71
N ILE A 29 -40.87 -1.25 43.18
CA ILE A 29 -41.12 0.19 43.37
C ILE A 29 -41.12 0.87 42.00
N VAL A 30 -42.30 1.33 41.59
CA VAL A 30 -42.47 2.33 40.54
C VAL A 30 -42.47 3.70 41.21
N LEU A 31 -41.64 4.62 40.73
CA LEU A 31 -41.84 6.07 40.90
C LEU A 31 -41.22 6.79 39.70
N ALA A 32 -42.01 7.64 39.05
CA ALA A 32 -41.67 8.32 37.82
C ALA A 32 -41.16 9.73 38.08
N THR A 33 -40.35 10.29 37.16
CA THR A 33 -40.50 11.70 36.75
C THR A 33 -39.80 12.03 35.41
N SER A 34 -40.52 12.79 34.58
CA SER A 34 -40.02 13.72 33.54
C SER A 34 -38.99 13.22 32.51
N ALA A 35 -39.48 12.73 31.38
CA ALA A 35 -38.78 12.91 30.11
C ALA A 35 -38.89 14.38 29.67
N VAL A 36 -37.76 15.08 29.53
CA VAL A 36 -37.72 16.38 28.86
C VAL A 36 -37.68 16.12 27.36
N ALA A 37 -38.80 16.39 26.67
CA ALA A 37 -38.82 16.42 25.23
C ALA A 37 -38.00 17.63 24.73
N SER A 38 -36.87 17.38 24.06
CA SER A 38 -36.16 18.43 23.32
C SER A 38 -36.98 18.83 22.09
N PRO A 39 -37.38 20.10 21.94
CA PRO A 39 -38.23 20.55 20.83
C PRO A 39 -37.41 20.77 19.55
N SER A 40 -36.90 19.69 18.96
CA SER A 40 -36.18 19.67 17.68
C SER A 40 -36.67 18.57 16.73
N ALA A 41 -37.95 18.19 16.83
CA ALA A 41 -38.62 17.23 15.96
C ALA A 41 -39.76 17.91 15.17
N LEU A 42 -39.43 19.00 14.46
CA LEU A 42 -40.31 19.71 13.54
C LEU A 42 -39.52 20.05 12.27
N HIS A 43 -39.92 19.43 11.15
CA HIS A 43 -39.26 19.39 9.84
C HIS A 43 -37.97 18.53 9.75
N HIS A 44 -38.17 17.24 9.48
CA HIS A 44 -37.23 16.48 8.66
C HIS A 44 -37.86 16.33 7.27
N VAL A 45 -37.35 17.09 6.29
CA VAL A 45 -37.66 16.87 4.88
C VAL A 45 -36.76 15.74 4.40
N HIS A 46 -37.34 14.58 4.09
CA HIS A 46 -36.60 13.54 3.36
C HIS A 46 -36.38 14.01 1.92
N GLY A 47 -35.12 14.29 1.56
CA GLY A 47 -34.78 14.87 0.27
C GLY A 47 -33.31 15.21 0.14
N GLY A 48 -32.41 14.24 0.34
CA GLY A 48 -31.07 14.34 -0.23
C GLY A 48 -31.20 14.19 -1.75
N ASN A 49 -30.90 15.24 -2.50
CA ASN A 49 -30.94 15.15 -3.97
C ASN A 49 -29.77 14.25 -4.43
N PRO A 50 -30.02 13.24 -5.29
CA PRO A 50 -28.92 12.48 -5.89
C PRO A 50 -28.04 13.40 -6.73
N CYS A 51 -26.75 13.08 -6.83
CA CYS A 51 -25.85 13.86 -7.67
C CYS A 51 -26.36 13.94 -9.13
N PRO A 52 -26.16 15.08 -9.82
CA PRO A 52 -26.48 15.22 -11.23
C PRO A 52 -25.91 14.08 -12.09
N LYS A 53 -26.59 13.71 -13.18
CA LYS A 53 -26.11 12.68 -14.10
C LYS A 53 -24.71 13.04 -14.62
N GLY A 54 -23.74 12.15 -14.44
CA GLY A 54 -22.32 12.43 -14.70
C GLY A 54 -21.57 12.98 -13.48
N GLN A 55 -22.13 12.86 -12.27
CA GLN A 55 -21.48 13.14 -11.00
C GLN A 55 -21.81 12.07 -9.94
N LYS A 56 -20.84 11.75 -9.08
CA LYS A 56 -20.97 10.84 -7.94
C LYS A 56 -20.66 11.57 -6.63
N ALA A 57 -21.09 11.02 -5.49
CA ALA A 57 -20.74 11.57 -4.18
C ALA A 57 -19.22 11.46 -3.94
N ASN A 58 -18.58 12.51 -3.40
CA ASN A 58 -17.18 12.48 -2.99
C ASN A 58 -17.01 11.53 -1.79
N PRO A 59 -16.27 10.41 -1.91
CA PRO A 59 -16.08 9.44 -0.83
C PRO A 59 -15.57 10.04 0.49
N GLU A 60 -14.73 11.07 0.43
CA GLU A 60 -14.15 11.74 1.61
C GLU A 60 -15.15 12.61 2.39
N LEU A 61 -16.28 12.95 1.77
CA LEU A 61 -17.29 13.87 2.31
C LEU A 61 -18.65 13.19 2.58
N VAL A 62 -18.78 11.87 2.33
CA VAL A 62 -20.01 11.13 2.65
C VAL A 62 -20.03 10.75 4.12
N SER A 63 -21.13 11.06 4.80
CA SER A 63 -21.40 10.52 6.14
C SER A 63 -21.61 8.99 6.06
N SER A 64 -21.46 8.29 7.19
CA SER A 64 -21.56 6.81 7.31
C SER A 64 -22.83 6.20 6.70
N ASP A 65 -23.88 7.00 6.57
CA ASP A 65 -25.21 6.58 6.13
C ASP A 65 -25.41 6.72 4.61
N GLY A 66 -24.34 7.01 3.85
CA GLY A 66 -24.34 6.93 2.38
C GLY A 66 -25.16 8.02 1.65
N HIS A 67 -25.49 9.11 2.33
CA HIS A 67 -26.31 10.19 1.78
C HIS A 67 -25.61 11.56 1.91
N VAL A 68 -25.80 12.38 0.88
CA VAL A 68 -25.15 13.69 0.73
C VAL A 68 -26.13 14.80 1.06
N HIS A 69 -25.69 15.78 1.85
CA HIS A 69 -26.53 16.90 2.30
C HIS A 69 -26.43 18.17 1.43
N ASP A 70 -25.48 18.23 0.49
CA ASP A 70 -25.31 19.37 -0.43
C ASP A 70 -24.64 18.93 -1.75
N SER A 71 -25.04 19.54 -2.87
CA SER A 71 -24.45 19.27 -4.19
C SER A 71 -22.99 19.68 -4.32
N SER A 72 -22.46 20.46 -3.37
CA SER A 72 -21.03 20.76 -3.24
C SER A 72 -20.13 19.54 -3.00
N ALA A 73 -20.70 18.40 -2.56
CA ALA A 73 -19.98 17.14 -2.41
C ALA A 73 -20.20 16.16 -3.59
N CYS A 74 -20.64 16.64 -4.76
CA CYS A 74 -20.70 15.86 -5.99
C CYS A 74 -19.45 16.11 -6.86
N VAL A 75 -18.67 15.06 -7.12
CA VAL A 75 -17.51 15.08 -8.03
C VAL A 75 -17.89 14.51 -9.39
N PRO A 76 -17.18 14.84 -10.49
CA PRO A 76 -17.40 14.22 -11.79
C PRO A 76 -17.39 12.69 -11.72
N ASP A 77 -18.40 12.06 -12.33
CA ASP A 77 -18.47 10.61 -12.53
C ASP A 77 -17.64 10.24 -13.75
N ILE A 78 -16.34 10.52 -13.65
CA ILE A 78 -15.34 9.99 -14.55
C ILE A 78 -15.13 8.54 -14.11
N ASP A 79 -15.42 7.62 -15.03
CA ASP A 79 -14.94 6.25 -14.93
C ASP A 79 -13.42 6.27 -15.06
N ASP A 80 -12.75 6.19 -13.91
CA ASP A 80 -11.31 6.09 -13.78
C ASP A 80 -10.79 4.68 -14.09
N LYS A 81 -11.71 3.78 -14.50
CA LYS A 81 -11.48 2.38 -14.84
C LYS A 81 -10.84 1.57 -13.71
N GLY A 82 -11.09 1.96 -12.46
CA GLY A 82 -10.57 1.31 -11.26
C GLY A 82 -9.28 1.91 -10.70
N LEU A 83 -8.77 3.02 -11.25
CA LEU A 83 -7.54 3.66 -10.77
C LEU A 83 -7.58 3.98 -9.27
N ALA A 84 -8.68 4.56 -8.76
CA ALA A 84 -8.83 4.87 -7.33
C ALA A 84 -9.09 3.64 -6.43
N LEU A 85 -9.14 2.43 -7.00
CA LEU A 85 -9.12 1.17 -6.23
C LEU A 85 -7.70 0.63 -6.02
N LEU A 86 -6.73 1.15 -6.77
CA LEU A 86 -5.32 0.88 -6.54
C LEU A 86 -4.87 1.63 -5.28
N THR A 87 -4.03 0.95 -4.50
CA THR A 87 -3.28 1.48 -3.38
C THR A 87 -2.07 0.58 -3.18
N ASN A 88 -1.01 1.13 -2.63
CA ASN A 88 0.29 0.49 -2.55
C ASN A 88 0.95 0.77 -1.20
N GLY A 89 0.55 -0.01 -0.20
CA GLY A 89 1.13 -0.01 1.15
C GLY A 89 0.54 1.03 2.09
N HIS A 90 1.11 1.10 3.29
CA HIS A 90 0.76 2.07 4.33
C HIS A 90 1.62 3.31 4.17
N HIS A 91 0.99 4.46 3.95
CA HIS A 91 1.63 5.79 3.89
C HIS A 91 0.83 6.82 4.69
N HIS A 92 1.44 7.95 5.04
CA HIS A 92 0.71 9.02 5.75
C HIS A 92 -0.20 9.85 4.83
N ALA A 93 0.31 10.32 3.68
CA ALA A 93 -0.45 11.08 2.69
C ALA A 93 0.30 11.12 1.35
N ILE A 94 -0.43 11.10 0.25
CA ILE A 94 0.09 11.44 -1.08
C ILE A 94 0.06 12.96 -1.22
N ARG A 95 1.15 13.56 -1.71
CA ARG A 95 1.31 15.03 -1.79
C ARG A 95 1.97 15.47 -3.08
N ASN A 96 1.55 16.63 -3.56
CA ASN A 96 2.19 17.35 -4.65
C ASN A 96 2.14 18.86 -4.35
N ASP A 97 2.63 19.21 -3.15
CA ASP A 97 2.60 20.57 -2.61
C ASP A 97 3.63 21.44 -3.36
N PRO A 98 3.34 22.73 -3.67
CA PRO A 98 4.33 23.63 -4.27
C PRO A 98 5.55 23.85 -3.37
N LEU A 99 6.74 23.64 -3.92
CA LEU A 99 8.01 23.83 -3.21
C LEU A 99 8.54 25.26 -3.39
N ASP A 100 9.35 25.74 -2.44
CA ASP A 100 10.09 26.99 -2.62
C ASP A 100 11.18 26.83 -3.71
N PRO A 101 11.66 27.92 -4.33
CA PRO A 101 12.59 27.83 -5.46
C PRO A 101 13.92 27.13 -5.17
N ALA A 102 14.41 27.15 -3.93
CA ALA A 102 15.66 26.48 -3.58
C ALA A 102 15.44 24.97 -3.38
N THR A 103 14.36 24.59 -2.70
CA THR A 103 13.96 23.18 -2.54
C THR A 103 13.60 22.54 -3.87
N GLN A 104 12.87 23.23 -4.76
CA GLN A 104 12.59 22.75 -6.12
C GLN A 104 13.87 22.55 -6.93
N ALA A 105 14.82 23.48 -6.88
CA ALA A 105 16.06 23.37 -7.66
C ALA A 105 16.95 22.18 -7.20
N GLU A 106 16.98 21.87 -5.91
CA GLU A 106 17.69 20.68 -5.40
C GLU A 106 16.92 19.39 -5.73
N LEU A 107 15.58 19.39 -5.68
CA LEU A 107 14.78 18.25 -6.15
C LEU A 107 15.03 17.98 -7.64
N ASP A 108 14.95 19.00 -8.50
CA ASP A 108 15.20 18.89 -9.94
C ASP A 108 16.60 18.33 -10.24
N ARG A 109 17.61 18.72 -9.45
CA ARG A 109 18.98 18.19 -9.53
C ARG A 109 19.03 16.70 -9.18
N GLN A 110 18.33 16.27 -8.13
CA GLN A 110 18.27 14.86 -7.74
C GLN A 110 17.51 14.02 -8.77
N LEU A 111 16.39 14.53 -9.29
CA LEU A 111 15.63 13.88 -10.36
C LEU A 111 16.42 13.80 -11.68
N ALA A 112 17.32 14.75 -11.97
CA ALA A 112 18.25 14.64 -13.09
C ALA A 112 19.20 13.43 -12.96
N ILE A 113 19.71 13.13 -11.75
CA ILE A 113 20.53 11.93 -11.50
C ILE A 113 19.73 10.66 -11.74
N THR A 114 18.47 10.59 -11.31
CA THR A 114 17.63 9.41 -11.59
C THR A 114 17.41 9.22 -13.11
N ARG A 115 17.30 10.30 -13.89
CA ARG A 115 17.23 10.24 -15.36
C ARG A 115 18.53 9.73 -16.00
N GLU A 116 19.70 10.04 -15.42
CA GLU A 116 20.98 9.44 -15.83
C GLU A 116 21.01 7.92 -15.59
N VAL A 117 20.32 7.42 -14.56
CA VAL A 117 20.16 5.97 -14.33
C VAL A 117 19.21 5.36 -15.36
N ALA A 118 18.09 6.02 -15.68
CA ALA A 118 17.16 5.54 -16.72
C ALA A 118 17.85 5.33 -18.07
N ALA A 119 18.72 6.27 -18.45
CA ALA A 119 19.48 6.20 -19.69
C ALA A 119 20.48 5.02 -19.78
N GLN A 120 20.83 4.40 -18.64
CA GLN A 120 21.70 3.21 -18.58
C GLN A 120 20.92 1.90 -18.69
N PHE A 121 19.62 1.90 -18.38
CA PHE A 121 18.76 0.71 -18.36
C PHE A 121 17.44 0.94 -19.13
N PRO A 122 17.49 1.38 -20.40
CA PRO A 122 16.30 1.80 -21.14
C PRO A 122 15.27 0.67 -21.30
N THR A 123 15.71 -0.59 -21.34
CA THR A 123 14.83 -1.77 -21.45
C THR A 123 15.00 -2.74 -20.28
N LEU A 124 13.97 -3.58 -20.06
CA LEU A 124 13.98 -4.65 -19.07
C LEU A 124 15.18 -5.61 -19.26
N ALA A 125 15.56 -5.88 -20.50
CA ALA A 125 16.72 -6.70 -20.84
C ALA A 125 18.05 -6.13 -20.30
N ASP A 126 18.20 -4.80 -20.29
CA ASP A 126 19.41 -4.14 -19.79
C ASP A 126 19.56 -4.33 -18.28
N ALA A 127 18.48 -4.15 -17.53
CA ALA A 127 18.45 -4.43 -16.08
C ALA A 127 18.74 -5.91 -15.77
N ALA A 128 18.12 -6.83 -16.51
CA ALA A 128 18.36 -8.26 -16.35
C ALA A 128 19.83 -8.63 -16.67
N ALA A 129 20.43 -8.04 -17.70
CA ALA A 129 21.85 -8.21 -18.03
C ALA A 129 22.79 -7.64 -16.96
N ALA A 130 22.40 -6.53 -16.33
CA ALA A 130 23.11 -5.93 -15.18
C ALA A 130 22.89 -6.69 -13.85
N GLY A 131 22.09 -7.75 -13.85
CA GLY A 131 21.88 -8.63 -12.69
C GLY A 131 20.73 -8.23 -11.76
N TYR A 132 19.88 -7.28 -12.14
CA TYR A 132 18.59 -7.09 -11.49
C TYR A 132 17.68 -8.30 -11.74
N ARG A 133 16.76 -8.58 -10.82
CA ARG A 133 15.85 -9.73 -10.84
C ARG A 133 14.41 -9.30 -10.58
N ARG A 134 13.45 -9.91 -11.28
CA ARG A 134 12.02 -9.64 -11.08
C ARG A 134 11.62 -9.80 -9.61
N ALA A 135 10.88 -8.82 -9.09
CA ALA A 135 10.24 -8.86 -7.78
C ALA A 135 8.76 -8.51 -7.94
N GLY A 136 7.88 -9.50 -7.79
CA GLY A 136 6.45 -9.38 -8.10
C GLY A 136 6.12 -9.70 -9.56
N GLY A 137 4.82 -9.71 -9.87
CA GLY A 137 4.33 -9.68 -11.25
C GLY A 137 4.25 -8.24 -11.76
N TYR A 138 3.78 -8.06 -13.00
CA TYR A 138 3.30 -6.75 -13.43
C TYR A 138 2.03 -6.40 -12.65
N SER A 139 1.98 -5.19 -12.07
CA SER A 139 0.81 -4.67 -11.37
C SER A 139 0.38 -3.35 -12.01
N PRO A 140 -0.91 -3.15 -12.35
CA PRO A 140 -1.43 -1.87 -12.82
C PRO A 140 -1.10 -0.75 -11.83
N GLY A 141 -0.79 0.44 -12.35
CA GLY A 141 -0.29 1.58 -11.60
C GLY A 141 1.18 1.46 -11.16
N LEU A 142 1.78 0.27 -11.16
CA LEU A 142 3.07 0.00 -10.54
C LEU A 142 4.12 -0.58 -11.50
N GLY A 143 3.71 -1.12 -12.65
CA GLY A 143 4.61 -1.74 -13.61
C GLY A 143 5.12 -3.11 -13.13
N VAL A 144 6.28 -3.53 -13.64
CA VAL A 144 7.02 -4.68 -13.07
C VAL A 144 8.35 -4.20 -12.48
N HIS A 145 8.63 -4.60 -11.23
CA HIS A 145 9.87 -4.24 -10.53
C HIS A 145 10.95 -5.27 -10.83
N TYR A 146 12.12 -4.76 -11.22
CA TYR A 146 13.36 -5.52 -11.27
C TYR A 146 14.28 -4.98 -10.17
N THR A 147 14.56 -5.80 -9.17
CA THR A 147 15.34 -5.43 -7.97
C THR A 147 16.80 -5.84 -8.05
N HIS A 148 17.69 -5.01 -7.51
CA HIS A 148 19.04 -5.41 -7.09
C HIS A 148 19.12 -5.44 -5.56
N SER A 149 20.02 -6.24 -4.99
CA SER A 149 20.11 -6.46 -3.54
C SER A 149 21.55 -6.40 -3.06
N GLY A 150 22.27 -5.37 -3.49
CA GLY A 150 23.58 -5.01 -2.94
C GLY A 150 23.46 -4.22 -1.65
N ILE A 151 24.60 -3.70 -1.19
CA ILE A 151 24.67 -2.90 0.05
C ILE A 151 24.27 -1.43 -0.20
N ALA A 152 24.51 -0.92 -1.42
CA ALA A 152 24.23 0.47 -1.78
C ALA A 152 22.71 0.75 -1.80
N GLU A 153 21.94 -0.21 -2.28
CA GLU A 153 20.48 -0.15 -2.43
C GLU A 153 19.72 -0.21 -1.09
N LEU A 154 20.40 -0.46 0.03
CA LEU A 154 19.76 -0.58 1.36
C LEU A 154 19.46 0.76 2.03
N ASN A 155 20.16 1.84 1.64
CA ASN A 155 19.99 3.21 2.16
C ASN A 155 19.62 3.27 3.66
N PRO A 156 20.55 2.92 4.57
CA PRO A 156 20.23 2.67 5.97
C PRO A 156 19.77 3.91 6.75
N ALA A 157 20.01 5.11 6.23
CA ALA A 157 19.59 6.38 6.82
C ALA A 157 18.32 6.96 6.18
N GLY A 158 17.88 6.47 5.02
CA GLY A 158 16.74 7.06 4.30
C GLY A 158 17.03 8.45 3.74
N THR A 159 18.27 8.69 3.30
CA THR A 159 18.72 9.99 2.78
C THR A 159 19.05 9.87 1.31
N MET A 160 18.48 10.75 0.48
CA MET A 160 18.66 10.70 -0.98
C MET A 160 19.94 11.43 -1.41
N THR A 161 21.09 10.79 -1.16
CA THR A 161 22.39 11.29 -1.62
C THR A 161 22.62 10.98 -3.10
N ASP A 162 23.54 11.69 -3.77
CA ASP A 162 23.93 11.42 -5.16
C ASP A 162 24.38 9.97 -5.42
N ASP A 163 24.96 9.31 -4.42
CA ASP A 163 25.33 7.88 -4.47
C ASP A 163 24.07 7.01 -4.37
N THR A 164 23.21 7.28 -3.39
CA THR A 164 21.91 6.60 -3.23
C THR A 164 21.04 6.70 -4.48
N LEU A 165 20.99 7.87 -5.11
CA LEU A 165 20.23 8.12 -6.34
C LEU A 165 20.71 7.28 -7.53
N ARG A 166 22.01 6.94 -7.56
CA ARG A 166 22.61 6.06 -8.58
C ARG A 166 22.40 4.57 -8.29
N HIS A 167 21.89 4.22 -7.11
CA HIS A 167 21.64 2.86 -6.64
C HIS A 167 20.18 2.66 -6.19
N PRO A 168 19.19 2.83 -7.10
CA PRO A 168 17.80 2.47 -6.81
C PRO A 168 17.70 0.96 -6.55
N GLN A 169 16.91 0.56 -5.55
CA GLN A 169 16.69 -0.86 -5.29
C GLN A 169 15.93 -1.52 -6.44
N SER A 170 14.93 -0.84 -7.01
CA SER A 170 14.18 -1.33 -8.17
C SER A 170 14.22 -0.37 -9.34
N LEU A 171 14.41 -0.94 -10.53
CA LEU A 171 14.05 -0.35 -11.81
C LEU A 171 12.65 -0.85 -12.18
N ILE A 172 11.78 0.04 -12.66
CA ILE A 172 10.37 -0.26 -12.94
C ILE A 172 10.11 -0.19 -14.43
N TYR A 173 9.51 -1.23 -14.99
CA TYR A 173 9.26 -1.38 -16.43
C TYR A 173 7.77 -1.38 -16.78
N ALA A 174 7.44 -0.83 -17.94
CA ALA A 174 6.07 -0.66 -18.42
C ALA A 174 5.36 -1.95 -18.88
N GLY A 175 6.07 -3.07 -18.93
CA GLY A 175 5.60 -4.39 -19.33
C GLY A 175 6.61 -5.47 -18.95
N THR A 176 6.29 -6.75 -19.23
CA THR A 176 7.17 -7.89 -18.89
C THR A 176 8.11 -8.33 -20.00
N GLU A 177 7.92 -7.83 -21.23
CA GLU A 177 8.73 -8.22 -22.38
C GLU A 177 10.15 -7.64 -22.30
N PRO A 178 11.19 -8.29 -22.88
CA PRO A 178 12.58 -7.84 -22.79
C PRO A 178 12.84 -6.40 -23.27
N ASN A 179 12.05 -5.91 -24.24
CA ASN A 179 12.13 -4.57 -24.79
C ASN A 179 11.29 -3.52 -24.04
N SER A 180 10.57 -3.91 -22.98
CA SER A 180 9.67 -3.01 -22.24
C SER A 180 10.45 -1.80 -21.70
N PRO A 181 9.97 -0.56 -21.91
CA PRO A 181 10.69 0.64 -21.52
C PRO A 181 10.68 0.85 -20.00
N ILE A 182 11.75 1.46 -19.48
CA ILE A 182 11.78 1.92 -18.09
C ILE A 182 10.75 3.05 -17.88
N ALA A 183 10.01 2.97 -16.78
CA ALA A 183 8.94 3.89 -16.40
C ALA A 183 9.23 4.67 -15.11
N GLY A 184 10.04 4.11 -14.21
CA GLY A 184 10.34 4.73 -12.93
C GLY A 184 11.31 3.93 -12.07
N PHE A 185 11.40 4.35 -10.81
CA PHE A 185 12.29 3.77 -9.81
C PHE A 185 11.55 3.46 -8.53
N MET A 186 12.09 2.53 -7.75
CA MET A 186 11.80 2.41 -6.33
C MET A 186 13.10 2.52 -5.54
N TYR A 187 13.16 3.47 -4.61
CA TYR A 187 14.21 3.51 -3.60
C TYR A 187 13.71 2.83 -2.33
N TYR A 188 14.61 2.16 -1.64
CA TYR A 188 14.35 1.48 -0.37
C TYR A 188 15.03 2.24 0.76
N SER A 189 14.67 1.93 2.01
CA SER A 189 15.42 2.37 3.18
C SER A 189 15.24 1.43 4.37
N MET A 190 16.36 0.99 4.96
CA MET A 190 16.37 0.23 6.22
C MET A 190 16.11 1.11 7.48
N SER A 191 15.68 2.37 7.33
CA SER A 191 15.33 3.24 8.45
C SER A 191 14.23 2.63 9.34
N LYS A 192 14.27 2.93 10.64
CA LYS A 192 13.25 2.51 11.62
C LYS A 192 12.06 3.46 11.72
N ILE A 193 12.21 4.65 11.17
CA ILE A 193 11.18 5.70 11.06
C ILE A 193 11.05 6.07 9.60
N GLU A 194 9.97 6.75 9.23
CA GLU A 194 9.79 7.30 7.89
C GLU A 194 11.04 8.12 7.49
N PRO A 195 11.65 7.82 6.32
CA PRO A 195 12.81 8.55 5.82
C PRO A 195 12.57 10.06 5.67
N THR A 196 13.64 10.86 5.79
CA THR A 196 13.58 12.27 5.40
C THR A 196 13.49 12.43 3.87
N GLY A 197 14.06 11.48 3.12
CA GLY A 197 13.80 11.38 1.69
C GLY A 197 14.48 12.44 0.82
N PHE A 198 13.76 12.85 -0.23
CA PHE A 198 14.11 13.92 -1.16
C PHE A 198 13.80 15.32 -0.56
N PRO A 199 14.20 16.42 -1.21
CA PRO A 199 13.89 17.77 -0.76
C PRO A 199 12.38 18.07 -0.79
N GLY A 200 11.84 18.53 0.34
CA GLY A 200 10.44 18.92 0.48
C GLY A 200 9.65 17.94 1.33
N THR A 201 8.37 17.77 1.01
CA THR A 201 7.43 16.89 1.73
C THR A 201 6.53 16.10 0.79
N ASN A 202 6.91 15.95 -0.48
CA ASN A 202 6.07 15.32 -1.50
C ASN A 202 6.27 13.80 -1.60
N ASP A 203 7.32 13.25 -0.99
CA ASP A 203 7.62 11.82 -0.97
C ASP A 203 6.49 10.99 -0.34
N THR A 204 5.92 10.05 -1.10
CA THR A 204 5.02 9.03 -0.54
C THR A 204 5.82 7.81 -0.07
N TRP A 205 6.57 7.95 1.02
CA TRP A 205 7.21 6.82 1.68
C TRP A 205 6.15 5.87 2.25
N HIS A 206 6.24 4.61 1.89
CA HIS A 206 5.30 3.56 2.30
C HIS A 206 6.04 2.30 2.75
N TYR A 207 5.31 1.43 3.46
CA TYR A 207 5.73 0.06 3.76
C TYR A 207 4.54 -0.89 3.61
N HIS A 208 4.81 -2.17 3.40
CA HIS A 208 3.78 -3.20 3.40
C HIS A 208 3.82 -4.01 4.70
N SER A 209 2.67 -4.54 5.08
CA SER A 209 2.45 -5.49 6.17
C SER A 209 2.04 -6.86 5.63
N ASN A 210 2.21 -7.91 6.43
CA ASN A 210 1.72 -9.27 6.13
C ASN A 210 2.01 -9.76 4.69
N VAL A 211 3.25 -9.60 4.23
CA VAL A 211 3.66 -10.00 2.88
C VAL A 211 4.22 -11.42 2.94
N CYS A 212 3.56 -12.36 2.27
CA CYS A 212 4.17 -13.67 2.01
C CYS A 212 5.14 -13.54 0.83
N VAL A 213 6.42 -13.84 1.05
CA VAL A 213 7.47 -13.73 0.02
C VAL A 213 8.00 -15.10 -0.35
N LYS A 214 8.02 -15.42 -1.65
CA LYS A 214 8.56 -16.67 -2.19
C LYS A 214 9.73 -16.38 -3.14
N PHE A 215 10.88 -16.96 -2.83
CA PHE A 215 12.08 -16.81 -3.64
C PHE A 215 12.24 -17.97 -4.64
N SER A 216 12.68 -17.66 -5.85
CA SER A 216 12.97 -18.63 -6.91
C SER A 216 14.18 -18.20 -7.74
N ALA A 217 14.71 -19.08 -8.59
CA ALA A 217 15.74 -18.72 -9.56
C ALA A 217 15.24 -17.69 -10.61
N ALA A 218 13.92 -17.58 -10.80
CA ALA A 218 13.30 -16.65 -11.71
C ALA A 218 13.04 -15.26 -11.09
N GLY A 219 13.22 -15.09 -9.78
CA GLY A 219 12.91 -13.87 -9.05
C GLY A 219 12.14 -14.12 -7.75
N THR A 220 11.60 -13.04 -7.20
CA THR A 220 10.82 -13.03 -5.97
C THR A 220 9.34 -12.83 -6.30
N ASP A 221 8.45 -13.60 -5.69
CA ASP A 221 7.00 -13.52 -5.89
C ASP A 221 6.27 -13.27 -4.57
N ALA A 222 5.14 -12.55 -4.61
CA ALA A 222 4.23 -12.34 -3.48
C ALA A 222 2.90 -13.08 -3.72
N PRO A 223 2.83 -14.42 -3.48
CA PRO A 223 1.72 -15.27 -3.95
C PRO A 223 0.33 -14.94 -3.39
N PHE A 224 0.24 -14.13 -2.33
CA PHE A 224 -1.02 -13.65 -1.75
C PHE A 224 -1.13 -12.11 -1.76
N GLY A 225 -0.23 -11.42 -2.48
CA GLY A 225 -0.07 -9.98 -2.40
C GLY A 225 0.49 -9.50 -1.06
N ALA A 226 0.14 -8.26 -0.71
CA ALA A 226 0.55 -7.55 0.51
C ALA A 226 -0.68 -7.03 1.28
N ASP A 227 -0.47 -6.63 2.54
CA ASP A 227 -1.43 -5.91 3.39
C ASP A 227 -2.71 -6.67 3.74
N ARG A 228 -2.63 -8.00 3.70
CA ARG A 228 -3.73 -8.91 3.99
C ARG A 228 -3.66 -9.49 5.40
N GLY A 229 -4.61 -9.09 6.25
CA GLY A 229 -4.74 -9.63 7.61
C GLY A 229 -5.26 -11.07 7.69
N ASP A 230 -5.79 -11.62 6.59
CA ASP A 230 -6.31 -13.00 6.51
C ASP A 230 -5.27 -14.03 6.04
N VAL A 231 -4.13 -13.59 5.51
CA VAL A 231 -3.04 -14.47 5.08
C VAL A 231 -2.17 -14.84 6.29
N THR A 232 -2.27 -16.09 6.75
CA THR A 232 -1.48 -16.54 7.92
C THR A 232 -0.07 -17.00 7.56
N LYS A 233 0.78 -17.13 8.58
CA LYS A 233 2.13 -17.70 8.43
C LYS A 233 2.09 -19.15 7.94
N GLU A 234 1.08 -19.92 8.33
CA GLU A 234 0.86 -21.31 7.94
C GLU A 234 0.50 -21.39 6.45
N MET A 235 -0.40 -20.51 5.97
CA MET A 235 -0.72 -20.38 4.55
C MET A 235 0.52 -20.04 3.72
N CYS A 236 1.32 -19.08 4.19
CA CYS A 236 2.57 -18.72 3.52
C CYS A 236 3.59 -19.87 3.50
N SER A 237 3.74 -20.58 4.62
CA SER A 237 4.64 -21.74 4.73
C SER A 237 4.20 -22.88 3.80
N ALA A 238 2.88 -23.09 3.63
CA ALA A 238 2.33 -24.15 2.78
C ALA A 238 2.65 -23.97 1.29
N VAL A 239 2.81 -22.73 0.80
CA VAL A 239 3.26 -22.45 -0.58
C VAL A 239 4.79 -22.38 -0.73
N GLY A 240 5.54 -22.63 0.34
CA GLY A 240 7.00 -22.53 0.39
C GLY A 240 7.52 -21.10 0.49
N GLY A 241 6.69 -20.16 0.97
CA GLY A 241 7.08 -18.77 1.22
C GLY A 241 7.52 -18.50 2.66
N VAL A 242 8.01 -17.29 2.89
CA VAL A 242 8.37 -16.74 4.19
C VAL A 242 7.50 -15.51 4.45
N MET A 243 6.80 -15.49 5.59
CA MET A 243 5.96 -14.36 5.99
C MET A 243 6.82 -13.21 6.54
N LEU A 244 6.72 -12.04 5.93
CA LEU A 244 7.22 -10.78 6.44
C LEU A 244 6.07 -10.03 7.12
N ASN A 245 6.19 -9.79 8.43
CA ASN A 245 5.18 -9.02 9.17
C ASN A 245 5.11 -7.56 8.68
N THR A 246 6.26 -7.00 8.29
CA THR A 246 6.43 -5.64 7.78
C THR A 246 7.64 -5.61 6.86
N THR A 247 7.56 -4.90 5.74
CA THR A 247 8.75 -4.56 4.91
C THR A 247 9.48 -3.37 5.51
N GLN A 248 10.61 -2.96 4.92
CA GLN A 248 11.12 -1.62 5.19
C GLN A 248 10.50 -0.58 4.26
N TRP A 249 10.89 0.66 4.44
CA TRP A 249 10.36 1.81 3.72
C TRP A 249 10.79 1.79 2.26
N MET A 250 9.88 2.22 1.40
CA MET A 250 10.09 2.37 -0.03
C MET A 250 9.36 3.60 -0.56
N VAL A 251 9.87 4.18 -1.65
CA VAL A 251 9.25 5.31 -2.34
C VAL A 251 9.38 5.11 -3.85
N HIS A 252 8.32 5.40 -4.59
CA HIS A 252 8.31 5.39 -6.06
C HIS A 252 8.70 6.76 -6.62
N VAL A 253 9.41 6.76 -7.74
CA VAL A 253 9.89 7.99 -8.38
C VAL A 253 9.65 7.93 -9.89
N TRP A 254 8.66 8.68 -10.36
CA TRP A 254 8.19 8.74 -11.74
C TRP A 254 8.91 9.84 -12.53
N SER A 255 10.24 9.81 -12.49
CA SER A 255 11.11 10.85 -13.06
C SER A 255 11.46 10.63 -14.53
N VAL A 256 11.18 9.45 -15.11
CA VAL A 256 11.53 9.12 -16.49
C VAL A 256 10.70 9.96 -17.47
N PRO A 257 11.31 10.61 -18.49
CA PRO A 257 10.57 11.39 -19.48
C PRO A 257 9.48 10.57 -20.17
N GLY A 258 8.28 11.14 -20.29
CA GLY A 258 7.09 10.47 -20.80
C GLY A 258 6.25 9.78 -19.71
N TRP A 259 6.81 9.50 -18.54
CA TRP A 259 6.14 8.85 -17.41
C TRP A 259 5.73 9.81 -16.29
N GLU A 260 5.72 11.12 -16.54
CA GLU A 260 5.28 12.13 -15.58
C GLU A 260 3.84 11.87 -15.12
N ASN A 261 3.57 11.94 -13.82
CA ASN A 261 2.22 11.81 -13.27
C ASN A 261 1.65 13.18 -12.88
N ASP A 262 0.83 13.74 -13.78
CA ASP A 262 0.19 15.06 -13.59
C ASP A 262 -0.86 15.08 -12.46
N SER A 263 -1.40 13.92 -12.07
CA SER A 263 -2.46 13.81 -11.06
C SER A 263 -1.92 13.62 -9.63
N GLY A 264 -0.83 12.85 -9.48
CA GLY A 264 -0.25 12.51 -8.17
C GLY A 264 1.12 13.10 -7.88
N GLY A 265 1.78 13.72 -8.86
CA GLY A 265 3.17 14.19 -8.74
C GLY A 265 4.20 13.08 -8.91
N VAL A 266 5.49 13.46 -8.87
CA VAL A 266 6.62 12.54 -9.16
C VAL A 266 6.77 11.40 -8.15
N PHE A 267 6.20 11.54 -6.95
CA PHE A 267 6.29 10.56 -5.84
C PHE A 267 4.96 9.90 -5.50
N SER A 268 3.99 9.90 -6.42
CA SER A 268 2.71 9.21 -6.22
C SER A 268 2.91 7.70 -6.00
N GLU A 269 2.05 7.08 -5.20
CA GLU A 269 2.12 5.63 -4.94
C GLU A 269 1.91 4.77 -6.20
N VAL A 270 1.16 5.28 -7.19
CA VAL A 270 0.89 4.66 -8.49
C VAL A 270 1.02 5.67 -9.62
N ASN A 271 1.20 5.20 -10.85
CA ASN A 271 1.26 6.00 -12.07
C ASN A 271 0.15 5.57 -13.06
N PRO A 272 -0.79 6.43 -13.44
CA PRO A 272 -1.89 6.07 -14.35
C PRO A 272 -1.41 5.68 -15.76
N LYS A 273 -0.19 6.03 -16.17
CA LYS A 273 0.32 5.58 -17.47
C LYS A 273 0.59 4.07 -17.51
N LEU A 274 0.67 3.39 -16.36
CA LEU A 274 0.90 1.96 -16.22
C LEU A 274 -0.43 1.17 -16.12
N GLY A 275 -1.30 1.31 -17.14
CA GLY A 275 -2.55 0.56 -17.21
C GLY A 275 -2.40 -0.88 -17.71
N CYS A 276 -3.49 -1.64 -17.68
CA CYS A 276 -3.60 -2.92 -18.38
C CYS A 276 -3.64 -2.73 -19.91
N SER A 277 -3.47 -3.83 -20.65
CA SER A 277 -3.52 -3.85 -22.13
C SER A 277 -4.84 -3.34 -22.73
N ASP A 278 -5.94 -3.42 -21.97
CA ASP A 278 -7.27 -2.87 -22.31
C ASP A 278 -7.46 -1.41 -21.83
N GLY A 279 -6.43 -0.83 -21.22
CA GLY A 279 -6.43 0.49 -20.63
C GLY A 279 -7.25 0.62 -19.36
N THR A 280 -7.54 -0.48 -18.64
CA THR A 280 -8.18 -0.50 -17.31
C THR A 280 -7.16 -0.64 -16.17
N TYR A 281 -7.62 -0.53 -14.93
CA TYR A 281 -6.85 -0.87 -13.73
C TYR A 281 -7.67 -1.85 -12.90
N TYR A 282 -7.33 -3.13 -13.02
CA TYR A 282 -8.11 -4.16 -12.36
C TYR A 282 -7.52 -4.55 -10.99
N ARG A 283 -8.40 -4.62 -10.00
CA ARG A 283 -8.14 -5.19 -8.68
C ARG A 283 -9.14 -6.32 -8.47
N VAL A 284 -8.62 -7.55 -8.46
CA VAL A 284 -9.38 -8.77 -8.19
C VAL A 284 -10.14 -8.62 -6.86
N SER A 285 -11.36 -9.14 -6.78
CA SER A 285 -12.15 -9.09 -5.54
C SER A 285 -11.48 -9.89 -4.41
N ASN A 286 -11.78 -9.52 -3.15
CA ASN A 286 -11.23 -10.23 -1.99
C ASN A 286 -11.64 -11.73 -1.96
N GLU A 287 -12.79 -12.08 -2.56
CA GLU A 287 -13.25 -13.47 -2.68
C GLU A 287 -12.47 -14.27 -3.74
N GLU A 288 -12.04 -13.65 -4.84
CA GLU A 288 -11.32 -14.30 -5.94
C GLU A 288 -9.80 -14.42 -5.66
N LEU A 289 -9.24 -13.55 -4.80
CA LEU A 289 -7.82 -13.51 -4.43
C LEU A 289 -7.32 -14.69 -3.56
N ILE A 290 -7.98 -15.85 -3.52
CA ILE A 290 -7.45 -17.05 -2.83
C ILE A 290 -6.21 -17.63 -3.58
N SER A 291 -5.96 -17.20 -4.81
CA SER A 291 -4.89 -17.72 -5.68
C SER A 291 -4.07 -16.69 -6.46
N MET A 292 -4.25 -15.37 -6.24
CA MET A 292 -3.66 -14.32 -7.10
C MET A 292 -3.05 -13.14 -6.31
N PRO A 293 -2.07 -12.41 -6.87
CA PRO A 293 -1.53 -11.18 -6.28
C PRO A 293 -2.56 -10.05 -6.27
N ILE A 294 -2.34 -9.06 -5.40
CA ILE A 294 -3.04 -7.76 -5.49
C ILE A 294 -2.65 -7.04 -6.79
N ASN A 295 -3.61 -6.36 -7.42
CA ASN A 295 -3.45 -5.57 -8.64
C ASN A 295 -2.88 -6.38 -9.83
N ILE A 296 -3.75 -7.04 -10.61
CA ILE A 296 -3.39 -7.76 -11.84
C ILE A 296 -4.35 -7.39 -12.97
N CYS A 297 -3.97 -7.63 -14.22
CA CYS A 297 -4.89 -7.45 -15.34
C CYS A 297 -5.82 -8.65 -15.52
N GLU A 298 -7.12 -8.40 -15.67
CA GLU A 298 -8.14 -9.44 -15.93
C GLU A 298 -7.86 -10.20 -17.24
N SER A 299 -7.35 -9.49 -18.25
CA SER A 299 -6.88 -10.07 -19.52
C SER A 299 -5.68 -11.03 -19.39
N GLY A 300 -4.99 -11.01 -18.23
CA GLY A 300 -3.71 -11.69 -18.03
C GLY A 300 -2.54 -11.12 -18.83
N ALA A 301 -2.76 -10.10 -19.66
CA ALA A 301 -1.75 -9.48 -20.50
C ALA A 301 -1.14 -8.24 -19.82
N PRO A 302 0.14 -8.29 -19.43
CA PRO A 302 0.83 -7.15 -18.83
C PRO A 302 1.27 -6.14 -19.89
N GLY A 303 1.01 -4.86 -19.63
CA GLY A 303 1.78 -3.76 -20.20
C GLY A 303 1.16 -2.97 -21.35
N ASP A 304 1.46 -1.67 -21.26
CA ASP A 304 1.62 -0.66 -22.30
C ASP A 304 0.66 -0.63 -23.52
N PRO A 305 -0.35 0.27 -23.51
CA PRO A 305 -1.17 0.58 -24.70
C PRO A 305 -0.41 1.32 -25.82
N THR A 306 0.89 1.60 -25.66
CA THR A 306 1.75 2.24 -26.68
C THR A 306 2.77 1.29 -27.31
N SER A 307 2.77 0.01 -26.96
CA SER A 307 3.64 -1.00 -27.59
C SER A 307 3.40 -1.13 -29.11
N ASP A 308 4.49 -1.20 -29.88
CA ASP A 308 4.45 -1.18 -31.37
C ASP A 308 3.67 -2.33 -32.01
N GLU A 309 3.37 -3.39 -31.25
CA GLU A 309 2.56 -4.53 -31.70
C GLU A 309 1.07 -4.15 -31.91
N TYR A 310 0.60 -3.08 -31.25
CA TYR A 310 -0.73 -2.52 -31.44
C TYR A 310 -0.81 -1.56 -32.65
N ASN A 311 0.22 -0.73 -32.87
CA ASN A 311 0.28 0.24 -33.98
C ASN A 311 0.33 -0.39 -35.39
N GLN A 312 0.43 -1.72 -35.49
CA GLN A 312 0.45 -2.46 -36.76
C GLN A 312 -0.85 -3.22 -37.06
N ASN A 313 -1.85 -3.20 -36.16
CA ASN A 313 -3.11 -3.92 -36.30
C ASN A 313 -4.38 -3.03 -36.11
N GLY A 314 -4.22 -1.70 -36.19
CA GLY A 314 -5.30 -0.70 -36.20
C GLY A 314 -5.65 -0.22 -37.60
#